data_AF-W1PMR7-F1
#
_entry.id   AF-W1PMR7-F1
#
_cell.length_a   1.000
_cell.length_b   1.000
_cell.length_c   1.000
_cell.angle_alpha   90.00
_cell.angle_beta   90.00
_cell.angle_gamma   90.00
#
_symmetry.space_group_name_H-M   'P 1'
#
loop_
_entity.id
_entity.type
_entity.pdbx_description
1 polymer ?
#
loop_
_entity_poly.entity_id
_entity_poly.type
_entity_poly.pdbx_seq_one_letter_code
_entity_poly.pdbx_strand_id
1 'polypeptide(L)'
;MGAVHVNDVALGHILLYENPSASGRNLCIESICHWSDFAVAVAKLYPGYKVPRFTEVTQFGFLRAQKPSKKLIDLGLNFIPMEEIIKDAVSSLQDKGYLS
;
A
#
# COMPACT_ATOMS: atom_id res chain seq x y z
N MET A 1 2.71 6.58 -6.45
CA MET A 1 1.59 6.24 -5.55
C MET A 1 2.17 5.60 -4.30
N GLY A 2 1.68 5.95 -3.11
CA GLY A 2 2.03 5.25 -1.87
C GLY A 2 0.93 4.28 -1.48
N ALA A 3 1.24 2.99 -1.33
CA ALA A 3 0.28 1.99 -0.88
C ALA A 3 0.47 1.69 0.61
N VAL A 4 -0.62 1.44 1.33
CA VAL A 4 -0.61 1.06 2.76
C VAL A 4 -1.86 0.27 3.10
N HIS A 5 -1.74 -0.71 4.00
CA HIS A 5 -2.90 -1.43 4.50
C HIS A 5 -3.64 -0.59 5.56
N VAL A 6 -4.97 -0.69 5.60
CA VAL A 6 -5.77 0.06 6.59
C VAL A 6 -5.42 -0.33 8.04
N ASN A 7 -5.09 -1.60 8.29
CA ASN A 7 -4.65 -2.05 9.62
C ASN A 7 -3.29 -1.45 10.01
N ASP A 8 -2.37 -1.27 9.06
CA ASP A 8 -1.06 -0.67 9.34
C ASP A 8 -1.20 0.81 9.71
N VAL A 9 -2.16 1.50 9.09
CA VAL A 9 -2.50 2.89 9.46
C VAL A 9 -3.07 2.93 10.88
N ALA A 10 -4.00 2.04 11.23
CA ALA A 10 -4.57 1.97 12.57
C ALA A 10 -3.51 1.64 13.63
N LEU A 11 -2.67 0.64 13.38
CA LEU A 11 -1.55 0.28 14.25
C LEU A 11 -0.53 1.40 14.36
N GLY A 12 -0.24 2.10 13.26
CA GLY A 12 0.64 3.27 13.26
C GLY A 12 0.11 4.39 14.14
N HIS A 13 -1.21 4.64 14.14
CA HIS A 13 -1.81 5.60 15.06
C HIS A 13 -1.66 5.20 16.53
N ILE A 14 -1.92 3.94 16.87
CA ILE A 14 -1.75 3.42 18.24
C ILE A 14 -0.29 3.54 18.67
N LEU A 15 0.64 3.06 17.83
CA LEU A 15 2.08 3.08 18.10
C LEU A 15 2.61 4.49 18.37
N LEU A 16 2.18 5.47 17.57
CA LEU A 16 2.59 6.87 17.75
C LEU A 16 1.99 7.51 19.00
N TYR A 17 0.76 7.13 19.36
CA TYR A 17 0.11 7.64 20.57
C TYR A 17 0.75 7.08 21.84
N GLU A 18 1.09 5.79 21.84
CA GLU A 18 1.63 5.09 23.02
C GLU A 18 3.12 5.34 23.24
N ASN A 19 3.86 5.78 22.21
CA ASN A 19 5.30 6.01 22.30
C ASN A 19 5.63 7.48 22.67
N PRO A 20 6.12 7.77 23.89
CA PRO A 20 6.38 9.14 24.32
C PRO A 20 7.50 9.86 23.54
N SER A 21 8.36 9.10 22.86
CA SER A 21 9.45 9.63 22.04
C SER A 21 9.00 9.96 20.60
N ALA A 22 7.79 9.57 20.21
CA ALA A 22 7.26 9.88 18.89
C ALA A 22 7.03 11.40 18.75
N SER A 23 7.52 11.98 17.65
CA SER A 23 7.42 13.41 17.42
C SER A 23 7.35 13.79 15.94
N GLY A 24 6.71 14.94 15.71
CA GLY A 24 6.54 15.52 14.39
C GLY A 24 5.71 14.66 13.45
N ARG A 25 6.03 14.71 12.15
CA ARG A 25 5.32 13.98 11.10
C ARG A 25 5.97 12.62 10.84
N ASN A 26 5.13 11.62 10.61
CA ASN A 26 5.50 10.25 10.30
C ASN A 26 4.81 9.83 9.00
N LEU A 27 5.60 9.49 7.98
CA LEU A 27 5.07 8.92 6.74
C LEU A 27 4.60 7.49 7.01
N CYS A 28 3.41 7.13 6.54
CA CYS A 28 2.79 5.82 6.76
C CYS A 28 2.37 5.21 5.42
N ILE A 29 3.34 4.66 4.70
CA ILE A 29 3.18 3.89 3.46
C ILE A 29 4.16 2.71 3.42
N GLU A 30 3.74 1.58 2.88
CA GLU A 30 4.58 0.38 2.71
C GLU A 30 5.63 0.57 1.61
N SER A 31 5.19 1.06 0.45
CA SER A 31 6.06 1.33 -0.71
C SER A 31 5.55 2.50 -1.54
N ILE A 32 6.46 3.04 -2.38
CA ILE A 32 6.13 3.96 -3.47
C ILE A 32 6.26 3.19 -4.78
N CYS A 33 5.15 3.03 -5.49
CA CYS A 33 5.07 2.36 -6.79
C CYS A 33 4.39 3.24 -7.84
N HIS A 34 4.61 2.96 -9.11
CA HIS A 34 3.88 3.60 -10.20
C HIS A 34 2.50 2.95 -10.38
N TRP A 35 1.54 3.66 -10.99
CA TRP A 35 0.23 3.10 -11.30
C TRP A 35 0.34 1.88 -12.22
N SER A 36 1.32 1.90 -13.13
CA SER A 36 1.66 0.76 -13.97
C SER A 36 2.05 -0.49 -13.18
N ASP A 37 2.82 -0.32 -12.10
CA ASP A 37 3.29 -1.45 -11.29
C ASP A 37 2.13 -2.07 -10.51
N PHE A 38 1.29 -1.22 -9.93
CA PHE A 38 0.08 -1.64 -9.24
C PHE A 38 -0.88 -2.38 -10.19
N ALA A 39 -1.15 -1.83 -11.37
CA ALA A 39 -1.99 -2.49 -12.36
C ALA A 39 -1.43 -3.83 -12.83
N VAL A 40 -0.10 -3.93 -13.02
CA VAL A 40 0.57 -5.20 -13.31
C VAL A 40 0.39 -6.20 -12.15
N ALA A 41 0.51 -5.76 -10.90
CA ALA A 41 0.31 -6.62 -9.74
C ALA A 41 -1.14 -7.15 -9.66
N VAL A 42 -2.14 -6.27 -9.83
CA VAL A 42 -3.57 -6.66 -9.86
C VAL A 42 -3.83 -7.65 -11.00
N ALA A 43 -3.34 -7.37 -12.21
CA ALA A 43 -3.55 -8.25 -13.37
C ALA A 43 -2.89 -9.63 -13.21
N LYS A 44 -1.76 -9.72 -12.48
CA LYS A 44 -1.11 -11.00 -12.16
C LYS A 44 -1.89 -11.79 -11.12
N LEU A 45 -2.39 -11.13 -10.08
CA LEU A 45 -3.15 -11.76 -8.99
C LEU A 45 -4.55 -12.19 -9.46
N TYR A 46 -5.17 -11.40 -10.33
CA TYR A 46 -6.56 -11.61 -10.78
C TYR A 46 -6.68 -11.47 -12.31
N PRO A 47 -6.18 -12.45 -13.09
CA PRO A 47 -6.18 -12.39 -14.55
C PRO A 47 -7.58 -12.37 -15.19
N GLY A 48 -8.63 -12.70 -14.43
CA GLY A 48 -10.03 -12.62 -14.87
C GLY A 48 -10.57 -11.20 -14.96
N TYR A 49 -9.96 -10.23 -14.27
CA TYR A 49 -10.39 -8.83 -14.33
C TYR A 49 -9.79 -8.09 -15.52
N LYS A 50 -10.59 -7.22 -16.14
CA LYS A 50 -10.16 -6.32 -17.22
C LYS A 50 -9.36 -5.15 -16.66
N VAL A 51 -8.14 -5.41 -16.22
CA VAL A 51 -7.24 -4.39 -15.68
C VAL A 51 -6.56 -3.62 -16.84
N PRO A 52 -6.60 -2.27 -16.85
CA PRO A 52 -5.91 -1.48 -17.86
C PRO A 52 -4.41 -1.75 -17.89
N ARG A 53 -3.83 -1.77 -19.09
CA ARG A 53 -2.37 -1.78 -19.29
C ARG A 53 -1.90 -0.39 -19.66
N PHE A 54 -0.86 0.07 -18.99
CA PHE A 54 -0.24 1.37 -19.26
C PHE A 54 0.93 1.17 -20.24
N THR A 55 0.88 1.88 -21.36
CA THR A 55 1.97 1.92 -22.37
C THR A 55 2.96 3.05 -22.10
N GLU A 56 2.57 4.04 -21.30
CA GLU A 56 3.36 5.22 -20.97
C GLU A 56 3.74 5.25 -19.49
N VAL A 57 4.75 6.07 -19.16
CA VAL A 57 5.15 6.29 -17.76
C VAL A 57 4.06 7.08 -17.04
N THR A 58 3.30 6.38 -16.21
CA THR A 58 2.16 6.96 -15.48
C THR A 58 2.52 8.08 -14.50
N GLN A 59 3.76 8.10 -14.00
CA GLN A 59 4.23 9.03 -12.97
C GLN A 59 5.66 9.49 -13.28
N PHE A 60 5.82 10.21 -14.39
CA PHE A 60 7.13 10.72 -14.82
C PHE A 60 7.77 11.58 -13.72
N GLY A 61 9.07 11.35 -13.45
CA GLY A 61 9.81 12.04 -12.39
C GLY A 61 9.61 11.50 -10.97
N PHE A 62 8.67 10.59 -10.73
CA PHE A 62 8.53 9.94 -9.41
C PHE A 62 9.38 8.68 -9.33
N LEU A 63 10.20 8.58 -8.28
CA LEU A 63 10.99 7.39 -8.01
C LEU A 63 10.17 6.33 -7.28
N ARG A 64 10.44 5.06 -7.59
CA ARG A 64 10.01 3.92 -6.79
C ARG A 64 10.84 3.88 -5.51
N ALA A 65 10.23 3.56 -4.39
CA ALA A 65 10.93 3.44 -3.12
C ALA A 65 10.36 2.28 -2.31
N GLN A 66 11.25 1.44 -1.79
CA GLN A 66 10.90 0.43 -0.81
C GLN A 66 11.09 0.99 0.59
N LYS A 67 10.18 0.66 1.51
CA LYS A 67 10.28 1.03 2.93
C LYS A 67 10.54 2.53 3.16
N PRO A 68 9.78 3.45 2.54
CA PRO A 68 9.96 4.90 2.70
C PRO A 68 9.59 5.38 4.11
N SER A 69 8.77 4.62 4.86
CA SER A 69 8.27 4.96 6.19
C SER A 69 9.25 4.63 7.32
N LYS A 70 10.52 5.04 7.17
CA LYS A 70 11.61 4.67 8.06
C LYS A 70 11.31 4.90 9.54
N LYS A 71 10.76 6.07 9.90
CA LYS A 71 10.43 6.38 11.30
C LYS A 71 9.47 5.36 11.94
N LEU A 72 8.43 4.93 11.23
CA LEU A 72 7.49 3.93 11.77
C LEU A 72 8.11 2.53 11.82
N ILE A 73 8.95 2.19 10.84
CA ILE A 73 9.70 0.93 10.82
C ILE A 73 10.68 0.87 11.99
N ASP A 74 11.40 1.96 12.26
CA ASP A 74 12.35 2.08 13.38
C ASP A 74 11.63 1.99 14.74
N LEU A 75 10.34 2.36 14.80
CA LEU A 75 9.47 2.17 15.96
C LEU A 75 8.87 0.76 16.07
N GLY A 76 9.18 -0.15 15.13
CA GLY A 76 8.75 -1.55 15.14
C GLY A 76 7.51 -1.86 14.32
N LEU A 77 6.97 -0.92 13.55
CA LEU A 77 5.84 -1.18 12.67
C LEU A 77 6.28 -2.00 11.44
N ASN A 78 5.67 -3.17 11.27
CA ASN A 78 5.86 -4.02 10.10
C ASN A 78 4.69 -3.82 9.13
N PHE A 79 4.99 -3.37 7.91
CA PHE A 79 3.97 -3.12 6.89
C PHE A 79 3.58 -4.40 6.14
N ILE A 80 2.28 -4.54 5.86
CA ILE A 80 1.71 -5.59 5.03
C ILE A 80 2.05 -5.31 3.56
N PRO A 81 2.62 -6.27 2.81
CA PRO A 81 3.01 -6.07 1.41
C PRO A 81 1.84 -5.71 0.48
N MET A 82 2.15 -5.00 -0.60
CA MET A 82 1.18 -4.56 -1.60
C MET A 82 0.31 -5.69 -2.16
N GLU A 83 0.87 -6.88 -2.40
CA GLU A 83 0.11 -8.02 -2.90
C GLU A 83 -0.99 -8.47 -1.94
N GLU A 84 -0.72 -8.47 -0.63
CA GLU A 84 -1.72 -8.80 0.39
C GLU A 84 -2.75 -7.68 0.55
N ILE A 85 -2.32 -6.41 0.48
CA ILE A 85 -3.25 -5.26 0.43
C ILE A 85 -4.26 -5.42 -0.72
N ILE A 86 -3.78 -5.80 -1.91
CA ILE A 86 -4.62 -6.02 -3.08
C ILE A 86 -5.59 -7.19 -2.84
N LYS A 87 -5.10 -8.31 -2.31
CA LYS A 87 -5.93 -9.50 -2.06
C LYS A 87 -7.05 -9.23 -1.07
N ASP A 88 -6.73 -8.60 0.07
CA ASP A 88 -7.70 -8.28 1.10
C ASP A 88 -8.76 -7.31 0.58
N ALA A 89 -8.35 -6.31 -0.22
CA ALA A 89 -9.27 -5.38 -0.85
C ALA A 89 -10.22 -6.07 -1.84
N VAL A 90 -9.69 -6.93 -2.72
CA VAL A 90 -10.52 -7.67 -3.69
C VAL A 90 -11.47 -8.63 -3.00
N SER A 91 -11.01 -9.40 -2.01
CA SER A 91 -11.88 -10.29 -1.21
C SER A 91 -13.01 -9.51 -0.55
N SER A 92 -12.70 -8.41 0.13
CA SER A 92 -13.69 -7.55 0.80
C SER A 92 -14.73 -6.98 -0.16
N LEU A 93 -14.32 -6.66 -1.41
CA LEU A 93 -15.22 -6.18 -2.45
C LEU A 93 -16.10 -7.31 -3.03
N GLN A 94 -15.55 -8.51 -3.21
CA GLN A 94 -16.29 -9.70 -3.65
C GLN A 94 -17.32 -10.14 -2.62
N ASP A 95 -16.94 -10.22 -1.34
CA ASP A 95 -17.81 -10.61 -0.23
C ASP A 95 -19.00 -9.67 -0.06
N LYS A 96 -18.84 -8.40 -0.45
CA LYS A 96 -19.88 -7.37 -0.43
C LYS A 96 -20.65 -7.25 -1.76
N GLY A 97 -20.32 -8.06 -2.76
CA GLY A 97 -20.99 -8.07 -4.06
C GLY A 97 -20.65 -6.87 -4.96
N TYR A 98 -19.59 -6.13 -4.69
CA TYR A 98 -19.12 -5.02 -5.53
C TYR A 98 -18.24 -5.47 -6.68
N LEU A 99 -17.60 -6.64 -6.53
CA LEU A 99 -16.84 -7.31 -7.58
C LEU A 99 -17.38 -8.73 -7.76
N SER A 100 -17.40 -9.20 -9.02
CA SER A 100 -17.81 -10.55 -9.43
C SER A 100 -16.61 -11.35 -9.90
#